data_AF-A0A0C2D2H9-F1
#
_entry.id   AF-A0A0C2D2H9-F1
#
_cell.length_a   1.000
_cell.length_b   1.000
_cell.length_c   1.000
_cell.angle_alpha   90.00
_cell.angle_beta   90.00
_cell.angle_gamma   90.00
#
_symmetry.space_group_name_H-M   'P 1'
#
loop_
_entity.id
_entity.type
_entity.pdbx_description
1 polymer ?
#
loop_
_entity_poly.entity_id
_entity_poly.type
_entity_poly.pdbx_seq_one_letter_code
_entity_poly.pdbx_strand_id
1 'polypeptide(L)'
;MAIQENAEFMDQVEEMNFEQDYESEVDSDERRRQIQQELNRACQELRDINSIINELEREKTCEPRRHHRGAISKERDRYMRCAFCDTKGDHYSDSCTKFVSVDDRKRELHARRRCEMCLETFCLGDRNCAKYFTLCYHCRGFGHHSSICPLPERSVLISERLNVSRETRLQCLQRIRLLEAELEQLTEMDV
;
A
#
# COMPACT_ATOMS: atom_id res chain seq x y z
N MET A 1 -47.82 -62.49 -25.01
CA MET A 1 -46.91 -62.36 -23.85
C MET A 1 -45.71 -61.50 -24.24
N ALA A 2 -45.95 -60.32 -24.83
CA ALA A 2 -44.92 -59.42 -25.38
C ALA A 2 -45.17 -57.94 -25.01
N ILE A 3 -46.18 -57.69 -24.16
CA ILE A 3 -46.53 -56.35 -23.67
C ILE A 3 -45.92 -56.11 -22.28
N GLN A 4 -45.58 -57.18 -21.54
CA GLN A 4 -45.01 -57.10 -20.19
C GLN A 4 -43.51 -56.72 -20.21
N GLU A 5 -42.75 -57.23 -21.17
CA GLU A 5 -41.31 -56.96 -21.30
C GLU A 5 -40.99 -55.52 -21.75
N ASN A 6 -41.92 -54.84 -22.43
CA ASN A 6 -41.76 -53.44 -22.83
C ASN A 6 -42.02 -52.45 -21.67
N ALA A 7 -42.81 -52.83 -20.67
CA ALA A 7 -43.09 -52.00 -19.51
C ALA A 7 -41.86 -51.92 -18.58
N GLU A 8 -41.18 -53.05 -18.37
CA GLU A 8 -39.98 -53.14 -17.52
C GLU A 8 -38.75 -52.40 -18.12
N PHE A 9 -38.70 -52.23 -19.44
CA PHE A 9 -37.64 -51.46 -20.11
C PHE A 9 -37.86 -49.94 -20.04
N MET A 10 -39.11 -49.47 -20.13
CA MET A 10 -39.43 -48.04 -20.02
C MET A 10 -39.24 -47.51 -18.59
N ASP A 11 -39.57 -48.32 -17.57
CA ASP A 11 -39.30 -47.98 -16.16
C ASP A 11 -37.79 -47.82 -15.88
N GLN A 12 -36.92 -48.65 -16.49
CA GLN A 12 -35.46 -48.52 -16.32
C GLN A 12 -34.85 -47.31 -17.05
N VAL A 13 -35.42 -46.88 -18.17
CA VAL A 13 -34.95 -45.69 -18.90
C VAL A 13 -35.42 -44.41 -18.20
N GLU A 14 -36.60 -44.41 -17.57
CA GLU A 14 -37.06 -43.30 -16.74
C GLU A 14 -36.26 -43.20 -15.43
N GLU A 15 -35.94 -44.32 -14.76
CA GLU A 15 -35.08 -44.32 -13.56
C GLU A 15 -33.64 -43.84 -13.88
N MET A 16 -33.04 -44.28 -15.00
CA MET A 16 -31.70 -43.83 -15.40
C MET A 16 -31.65 -42.35 -15.81
N ASN A 17 -32.71 -41.79 -16.42
CA ASN A 17 -32.77 -40.36 -16.72
C ASN A 17 -32.99 -39.52 -15.44
N PHE A 18 -33.77 -40.03 -14.48
CA PHE A 18 -34.04 -39.35 -13.22
C PHE A 18 -32.81 -39.26 -12.31
N GLU A 19 -31.96 -40.29 -12.29
CA GLU A 19 -30.68 -40.27 -11.56
C GLU A 19 -29.64 -39.35 -12.23
N GLN A 20 -29.63 -39.24 -13.56
CA GLN A 20 -28.68 -38.40 -14.31
C GLN A 20 -28.98 -36.90 -14.18
N ASP A 21 -30.26 -36.51 -14.18
CA ASP A 21 -30.68 -35.12 -13.95
C ASP A 21 -30.42 -34.67 -12.50
N TYR A 22 -30.60 -35.56 -11.50
CA TYR A 22 -30.33 -35.25 -10.09
C TYR A 22 -28.84 -35.06 -9.78
N GLU A 23 -27.93 -35.87 -10.36
CA GLU A 23 -26.48 -35.69 -10.16
C GLU A 23 -25.96 -34.40 -10.81
N SER A 24 -26.51 -34.01 -11.98
CA SER A 24 -26.17 -32.78 -12.70
C SER A 24 -26.61 -31.50 -11.98
N GLU A 25 -27.81 -31.49 -11.39
CA GLU A 25 -28.32 -30.35 -10.61
C GLU A 25 -27.55 -30.15 -9.28
N VAL A 26 -27.17 -31.24 -8.60
CA VAL A 26 -26.42 -31.18 -7.33
C VAL A 26 -25.02 -30.59 -7.50
N ASP A 27 -24.35 -30.88 -8.62
CA ASP A 27 -23.04 -30.29 -8.97
C ASP A 27 -23.14 -28.77 -9.24
N SER A 28 -24.20 -28.37 -9.96
CA SER A 28 -24.47 -26.96 -10.29
C SER A 28 -24.80 -26.13 -9.04
N ASP A 29 -25.61 -26.67 -8.13
CA ASP A 29 -25.94 -26.03 -6.85
C ASP A 29 -24.74 -25.90 -5.92
N GLU A 30 -23.88 -26.92 -5.87
CA GLU A 30 -22.64 -26.85 -5.10
C GLU A 30 -21.69 -25.79 -5.67
N ARG A 31 -21.56 -25.69 -7.00
CA ARG A 31 -20.75 -24.63 -7.63
C ARG A 31 -21.31 -23.24 -7.33
N ARG A 32 -22.63 -23.04 -7.38
CA ARG A 32 -23.27 -21.77 -6.99
C ARG A 32 -22.95 -21.38 -5.55
N ARG A 33 -23.05 -22.33 -4.60
CA ARG A 33 -22.70 -22.09 -3.20
C ARG A 33 -21.24 -21.67 -3.05
N GLN A 34 -20.33 -22.30 -3.78
CA GLN A 34 -18.91 -21.95 -3.78
C GLN A 34 -18.66 -20.54 -4.33
N ILE A 35 -19.23 -20.21 -5.49
CA ILE A 35 -19.11 -18.87 -6.10
C ILE A 35 -19.66 -17.80 -5.15
N GLN A 36 -20.80 -18.04 -4.51
CA GLN A 36 -21.38 -17.10 -3.56
C GLN A 36 -20.47 -16.87 -2.34
N GLN A 37 -19.81 -17.91 -1.84
CA GLN A 37 -18.82 -17.79 -0.76
C GLN A 37 -17.57 -17.01 -1.23
N GLU A 38 -17.10 -17.25 -2.44
CA GLU A 38 -15.99 -16.50 -3.04
C GLU A 38 -16.33 -15.02 -3.23
N LEU A 39 -17.54 -14.71 -3.71
CA LEU A 39 -18.05 -13.33 -3.82
C LEU A 39 -18.06 -12.64 -2.47
N ASN A 40 -18.61 -13.29 -1.45
CA ASN A 40 -18.64 -12.73 -0.09
C ASN A 40 -17.23 -12.42 0.42
N ARG A 41 -16.26 -13.31 0.16
CA ARG A 41 -14.86 -13.10 0.53
C ARG A 41 -14.24 -11.94 -0.25
N ALA A 42 -14.41 -11.89 -1.57
CA ALA A 42 -13.87 -10.82 -2.42
C ALA A 42 -14.48 -9.45 -2.09
N CYS A 43 -15.78 -9.39 -1.76
CA CYS A 43 -16.46 -8.18 -1.30
C CYS A 43 -15.97 -7.71 0.08
N GLN A 44 -15.61 -8.64 0.98
CA GLN A 44 -14.98 -8.28 2.25
C GLN A 44 -13.57 -7.72 2.02
N GLU A 45 -12.76 -8.40 1.21
CA GLU A 45 -11.41 -7.95 0.86
C GLU A 45 -11.43 -6.55 0.21
N LEU A 46 -12.38 -6.29 -0.70
CA LEU A 46 -12.56 -4.97 -1.30
C LEU A 46 -12.88 -3.88 -0.26
N ARG A 47 -13.72 -4.19 0.74
CA ARG A 47 -14.04 -3.26 1.83
C ARG A 47 -12.80 -2.95 2.66
N ASP A 48 -12.01 -3.96 3.00
CA ASP A 48 -10.78 -3.81 3.79
C ASP A 48 -9.75 -2.95 3.03
N ILE A 49 -9.55 -3.22 1.74
CA ILE A 49 -8.65 -2.44 0.88
C ILE A 49 -9.12 -0.98 0.76
N ASN A 50 -10.42 -0.75 0.61
CA ASN A 50 -10.96 0.61 0.58
C ASN A 50 -10.72 1.35 1.91
N SER A 51 -10.81 0.67 3.06
CA SER A 51 -10.44 1.26 4.36
C SER A 51 -8.97 1.68 4.37
N ILE A 52 -8.07 0.79 3.93
CA ILE A 52 -6.63 1.07 3.87
C ILE A 52 -6.34 2.29 2.98
N ILE A 53 -6.95 2.36 1.79
CA ILE A 53 -6.79 3.51 0.88
C ILE A 53 -7.25 4.80 1.57
N ASN A 54 -8.43 4.80 2.19
CA ASN A 54 -8.97 5.97 2.89
C ASN A 54 -8.08 6.43 4.05
N GLU A 55 -7.50 5.50 4.80
CA GLU A 55 -6.56 5.80 5.89
C GLU A 55 -5.28 6.44 5.35
N LEU A 56 -4.69 5.84 4.30
CA LEU A 56 -3.47 6.33 3.68
C LEU A 56 -3.65 7.71 3.03
N GLU A 57 -4.80 7.98 2.39
CA GLU A 57 -5.11 9.29 1.77
C GLU A 57 -5.28 10.42 2.79
N ARG A 58 -5.59 10.10 4.04
CA ARG A 58 -5.66 11.08 5.15
C ARG A 58 -4.29 11.38 5.75
N GLU A 59 -3.28 10.57 5.47
CA GLU A 59 -1.94 10.80 5.99
C GLU A 59 -1.32 12.05 5.35
N LYS A 60 -0.62 12.84 6.18
CA LYS A 60 0.16 13.97 5.68
C LYS A 60 1.30 13.46 4.80
N THR A 61 1.47 14.07 3.64
CA THR A 61 2.58 13.80 2.73
C THR A 61 3.32 15.08 2.36
N CYS A 62 4.52 14.94 1.81
CA CYS A 62 5.27 16.00 1.17
C CYS A 62 6.11 15.44 0.01
N GLU A 63 6.76 16.33 -0.73
CA GLU A 63 7.70 15.94 -1.78
C GLU A 63 8.84 15.07 -1.22
N PRO A 64 9.26 14.02 -1.95
CA PRO A 64 10.39 13.18 -1.57
C PRO A 64 11.70 13.97 -1.43
N ARG A 65 12.57 13.49 -0.55
CA ARG A 65 13.90 14.05 -0.33
C ARG A 65 14.79 13.85 -1.56
N ARG A 66 15.36 14.94 -2.06
CA ARG A 66 16.18 14.92 -3.28
C ARG A 66 17.67 14.78 -2.96
N HIS A 67 18.14 13.55 -2.77
CA HIS A 67 19.56 13.27 -2.48
C HIS A 67 20.50 13.65 -3.65
N HIS A 68 20.07 13.44 -4.90
CA HIS A 68 20.93 13.66 -6.07
C HIS A 68 20.81 15.07 -6.71
N ARG A 69 19.93 15.94 -6.18
CA ARG A 69 19.69 17.29 -6.73
C ARG A 69 19.93 18.41 -5.72
N GLY A 70 20.87 18.19 -4.79
CA GLY A 70 21.18 19.12 -3.71
C GLY A 70 22.45 19.92 -3.87
N ALA A 71 23.01 19.98 -5.08
CA ALA A 71 24.27 20.67 -5.34
C ALA A 71 24.19 22.14 -4.91
N ILE A 72 25.19 22.61 -4.18
CA ILE A 72 25.26 24.01 -3.79
C ILE A 72 25.67 24.83 -5.00
N SER A 73 24.74 25.63 -5.52
CA SER A 73 25.00 26.56 -6.65
C SER A 73 25.21 28.00 -6.19
N LYS A 74 24.86 28.33 -4.94
CA LYS A 74 24.96 29.69 -4.42
C LYS A 74 26.37 29.96 -3.90
N GLU A 75 27.01 31.01 -4.42
CA GLU A 75 28.39 31.40 -4.05
C GLU A 75 28.57 31.56 -2.54
N ARG A 76 27.60 32.18 -1.86
CA ARG A 76 27.62 32.38 -0.40
C ARG A 76 27.62 31.08 0.41
N ASP A 77 27.14 30.00 -0.20
CA ASP A 77 26.96 28.69 0.42
C ASP A 77 28.16 27.76 0.11
N ARG A 78 29.10 28.17 -0.76
CA ARG A 78 30.24 27.35 -1.25
C ARG A 78 31.17 26.83 -0.16
N TYR A 79 31.09 27.39 1.04
CA TYR A 79 31.90 26.96 2.18
C TYR A 79 31.12 26.20 3.25
N MET A 80 29.81 26.03 3.08
CA MET A 80 29.01 25.22 3.99
C MET A 80 29.48 23.78 3.98
N ARG A 81 29.49 23.16 5.16
CA ARG A 81 29.78 21.74 5.32
C ARG A 81 28.49 20.99 5.54
N CYS A 82 28.35 19.86 4.88
CA CYS A 82 27.30 18.91 5.20
C CYS A 82 27.45 18.46 6.67
N ALA A 83 26.39 18.60 7.48
CA ALA A 83 26.43 18.26 8.90
C ALA A 83 26.64 16.76 9.18
N PHE A 84 26.50 15.91 8.15
CA PHE A 84 26.61 14.47 8.26
C PHE A 84 27.94 13.94 7.71
N CYS A 85 28.33 14.33 6.51
CA CYS A 85 29.55 13.81 5.87
C CYS A 85 30.71 14.80 5.79
N ASP A 86 30.56 16.00 6.36
CA ASP A 86 31.54 17.10 6.42
C ASP A 86 32.10 17.58 5.06
N THR A 87 31.54 17.07 3.95
CA THR A 87 31.89 17.50 2.60
C THR A 87 31.51 18.98 2.44
N LYS A 88 32.45 19.77 1.95
CA LYS A 88 32.36 21.23 1.92
C LYS A 88 31.94 21.71 0.53
N GLY A 89 30.93 22.56 0.45
CA GLY A 89 30.53 23.26 -0.77
C GLY A 89 29.89 22.41 -1.85
N ASP A 90 29.74 21.11 -1.61
CA ASP A 90 29.22 20.15 -2.61
C ASP A 90 27.69 20.09 -2.58
N HIS A 91 27.10 19.79 -1.41
CA HIS A 91 25.65 19.64 -1.24
C HIS A 91 25.14 20.18 0.09
N TYR A 92 23.86 20.57 0.14
CA TYR A 92 23.17 20.86 1.39
C TYR A 92 22.95 19.58 2.20
N SER A 93 23.01 19.66 3.54
CA SER A 93 22.83 18.51 4.44
C SER A 93 21.57 17.68 4.14
N ASP A 94 20.47 18.34 3.78
CA ASP A 94 19.19 17.70 3.42
C ASP A 94 19.32 16.67 2.28
N SER A 95 20.27 16.90 1.38
CA SER A 95 20.53 16.08 0.19
C SER A 95 21.75 15.17 0.32
N CYS A 96 22.26 14.92 1.52
CA CYS A 96 23.40 14.02 1.70
C CYS A 96 23.10 12.61 1.16
N THR A 97 23.98 12.09 0.30
CA THR A 97 23.90 10.73 -0.29
C THR A 97 24.62 9.67 0.55
N LYS A 98 25.54 10.07 1.43
CA LYS A 98 26.25 9.16 2.34
C LYS A 98 25.39 8.75 3.54
N PHE A 99 24.52 9.63 3.99
CA PHE A 99 23.57 9.40 5.09
C PHE A 99 22.16 9.58 4.53
N VAL A 100 21.60 8.48 4.03
CA VAL A 100 20.31 8.50 3.33
C VAL A 100 19.16 8.45 4.34
N SER A 101 19.18 7.49 5.27
CA SER A 101 18.08 7.34 6.23
C SER A 101 18.12 8.40 7.34
N VAL A 102 16.93 8.73 7.86
CA VAL A 102 16.78 9.65 8.98
C VAL A 102 17.42 9.10 10.24
N ASP A 103 17.35 7.78 10.45
CA ASP A 103 17.96 7.13 11.61
C ASP A 103 19.48 7.22 11.56
N ASP A 104 20.10 7.01 10.40
CA ASP A 104 21.55 7.22 10.23
C ASP A 104 21.94 8.65 10.51
N ARG A 105 21.16 9.61 10.00
CA ARG A 105 21.39 11.04 10.22
C ARG A 105 21.31 11.39 11.70
N LYS A 106 20.30 10.91 12.42
CA LYS A 106 20.16 11.13 13.86
C LYS A 106 21.31 10.51 14.64
N ARG A 107 21.65 9.25 14.35
CA ARG A 107 22.81 8.56 14.96
C ARG A 107 24.10 9.36 14.76
N GLU A 108 24.31 9.90 13.55
CA GLU A 108 25.49 10.71 13.25
C GLU A 108 25.51 12.03 14.04
N LEU A 109 24.36 12.73 14.15
CA LEU A 109 24.28 13.94 14.94
C LEU A 109 24.58 13.68 16.42
N HIS A 110 24.01 12.61 17.00
CA HIS A 110 24.30 12.22 18.37
C HIS A 110 25.78 11.85 18.57
N ALA A 111 26.35 11.05 17.67
CA ALA A 111 27.75 10.66 17.73
C ALA A 111 28.69 11.88 17.72
N ARG A 112 28.36 12.91 16.92
CA ARG A 112 29.12 14.16 16.85
C ARG A 112 28.68 15.23 17.83
N ARG A 113 27.75 14.93 18.75
CA ARG A 113 27.17 15.87 19.72
C ARG A 113 26.65 17.17 19.06
N ARG A 114 26.01 17.03 17.90
CA ARG A 114 25.35 18.12 17.18
C ARG A 114 23.88 18.20 17.55
N CYS A 115 23.35 19.41 17.67
CA CYS A 115 21.94 19.65 17.95
C CYS A 115 21.05 19.25 16.77
N GLU A 116 19.95 18.55 17.04
CA GLU A 116 18.98 18.10 16.03
C GLU A 116 18.23 19.24 15.31
N MET A 117 18.19 20.45 15.90
CA MET A 117 17.46 21.60 15.35
C MET A 117 18.34 22.54 14.52
N CYS A 118 19.56 22.81 14.98
CA CYS A 118 20.47 23.75 14.31
C CYS A 118 21.70 23.09 13.69
N LEU A 119 21.95 21.79 13.95
CA LEU A 119 23.10 21.01 13.47
C LEU A 119 24.48 21.46 14.01
N GLU A 120 24.50 22.41 14.96
CA GLU A 120 25.72 22.93 15.59
C GLU A 120 26.12 22.13 16.83
N THR A 121 27.42 22.11 17.14
CA THR A 121 28.00 21.39 18.29
C THR A 121 27.91 22.18 19.61
N PHE A 122 27.84 23.51 19.55
CA PHE A 122 27.77 24.38 20.73
C PHE A 122 26.34 24.88 20.94
N CYS A 123 25.42 23.95 21.13
CA CYS A 123 24.02 24.25 21.39
C CYS A 123 23.50 23.36 22.52
N LEU A 124 22.79 23.97 23.48
CA LEU A 124 22.18 23.26 24.61
C LEU A 124 20.99 22.37 24.20
N GLY A 125 20.54 22.44 22.95
CA GLY A 125 19.42 21.65 22.45
C GLY A 125 18.06 22.09 22.99
N ASP A 126 17.06 21.23 22.78
CA ASP A 126 15.66 21.40 23.21
C ASP A 126 15.09 22.81 22.96
N ARG A 127 14.21 23.26 23.87
CA ARG A 127 13.59 24.59 23.86
C ARG A 127 14.60 25.74 24.00
N ASN A 128 15.85 25.44 24.35
CA ASN A 128 16.93 26.43 24.49
C ASN A 128 17.65 26.68 23.15
N CYS A 129 17.41 25.86 22.12
CA CYS A 129 17.98 26.10 20.80
C CYS A 129 17.34 27.33 20.17
N ALA A 130 18.15 28.28 19.68
CA ALA A 130 17.66 29.44 18.93
C ALA A 130 16.86 29.06 17.66
N LYS A 131 16.97 27.81 17.19
CA LYS A 131 16.22 27.27 16.05
C LYS A 131 14.99 26.44 16.45
N TYR A 132 14.64 26.32 17.74
CA TYR A 132 13.52 25.50 18.21
C TYR A 132 12.20 25.83 17.50
N PHE A 133 11.86 27.12 17.39
CA PHE A 133 10.64 27.60 16.72
C PHE A 133 10.79 27.76 15.20
N THR A 134 11.91 27.34 14.61
CA THR A 134 12.04 27.35 13.14
C THR A 134 11.18 26.22 12.56
N LEU A 135 10.31 26.57 11.62
CA LEU A 135 9.45 25.60 10.94
C LEU A 135 10.29 24.69 10.03
N CYS A 136 10.08 23.38 10.16
CA CYS A 136 10.59 22.39 9.22
C CYS A 136 10.03 22.65 7.82
N TYR A 137 10.89 22.58 6.80
CA TYR A 137 10.48 22.77 5.40
C TYR A 137 9.47 21.70 4.92
N HIS A 138 9.65 20.46 5.37
CA HIS A 138 8.86 19.31 4.94
C HIS A 138 7.53 19.22 5.67
N CYS A 139 7.55 19.14 7.00
CA CYS A 139 6.34 18.89 7.79
C CYS A 139 5.73 20.13 8.46
N ARG A 140 6.40 21.30 8.39
CA ARG A 140 5.97 22.54 9.07
C ARG A 140 5.83 22.40 10.60
N GLY A 141 6.42 21.37 11.19
CA GLY A 141 6.54 21.23 12.64
C GLY A 141 7.77 21.95 13.20
N PHE A 142 7.85 22.06 14.52
CA PHE A 142 8.97 22.63 15.26
C PHE A 142 9.89 21.54 15.83
N GLY A 143 11.00 21.94 16.45
CA GLY A 143 11.81 21.03 17.28
C GLY A 143 12.73 20.06 16.51
N HIS A 144 12.89 20.23 15.19
CA HIS A 144 13.86 19.46 14.40
C HIS A 144 14.29 20.21 13.14
N HIS A 145 15.47 19.89 12.62
CA HIS A 145 15.94 20.40 11.34
C HIS A 145 15.31 19.63 10.16
N SER A 146 15.06 20.29 9.03
CA SER A 146 14.44 19.68 7.84
C SER A 146 15.21 18.44 7.35
N SER A 147 16.53 18.43 7.49
CA SER A 147 17.38 17.32 7.07
C SER A 147 17.21 16.05 7.90
N ILE A 148 16.52 16.09 9.04
CA ILE A 148 16.19 14.90 9.85
C ILE A 148 14.68 14.69 9.99
N CYS A 149 13.88 15.41 9.20
CA CYS A 149 12.44 15.18 9.14
C CYS A 149 12.16 13.82 8.46
N PRO A 150 11.33 12.94 9.06
CA PRO A 150 10.97 11.65 8.47
C PRO A 150 9.81 11.71 7.46
N LEU A 151 9.16 12.87 7.33
CA LEU A 151 8.00 13.02 6.46
C LEU A 151 8.31 12.71 4.99
N PRO A 152 9.43 13.15 4.39
CA PRO A 152 9.73 12.84 2.99
C PRO A 152 9.83 11.34 2.72
N GLU A 153 10.53 10.59 3.58
CA GLU A 153 10.68 9.14 3.46
C GLU A 153 9.35 8.42 3.70
N ARG A 154 8.60 8.82 4.74
CA ARG A 154 7.26 8.28 4.99
C ARG A 154 6.30 8.55 3.83
N SER A 155 6.41 9.71 3.19
CA SER A 155 5.55 10.09 2.05
C SER A 155 5.75 9.14 0.86
N VAL A 156 7.00 8.74 0.59
CA VAL A 156 7.29 7.72 -0.44
C VAL A 156 6.61 6.40 -0.08
N LEU A 157 6.75 5.93 1.16
CA LEU A 157 6.11 4.68 1.62
C LEU A 157 4.59 4.73 1.53
N ILE A 158 3.98 5.87 1.88
CA ILE A 158 2.52 6.08 1.74
C ILE A 158 2.12 5.99 0.26
N SER A 159 2.83 6.67 -0.63
CA SER A 159 2.55 6.64 -2.07
C SER A 159 2.72 5.25 -2.66
N GLU A 160 3.76 4.51 -2.30
CA GLU A 160 3.97 3.13 -2.72
C GLU A 160 2.84 2.22 -2.25
N ARG A 161 2.47 2.30 -0.96
CA ARG A 161 1.36 1.53 -0.41
C ARG A 161 0.02 1.87 -1.07
N LEU A 162 -0.24 3.15 -1.35
CA LEU A 162 -1.44 3.58 -2.09
C LEU A 162 -1.49 2.97 -3.48
N ASN A 163 -0.37 2.93 -4.20
CA ASN A 163 -0.30 2.34 -5.54
C ASN A 163 -0.62 0.84 -5.48
N VAL A 164 0.02 0.12 -4.57
CA VAL A 164 -0.25 -1.32 -4.37
C VAL A 164 -1.72 -1.55 -3.99
N SER A 165 -2.24 -0.84 -2.99
CA SER A 165 -3.64 -1.00 -2.57
C SER A 165 -4.63 -0.67 -3.69
N ARG A 166 -4.35 0.34 -4.53
CA ARG A 166 -5.19 0.67 -5.69
C ARG A 166 -5.16 -0.44 -6.75
N GLU A 167 -4.01 -1.04 -6.99
CA GLU A 167 -3.88 -2.19 -7.91
C GLU A 167 -4.64 -3.40 -7.37
N THR A 168 -4.46 -3.75 -6.09
CA THR A 168 -5.20 -4.84 -5.45
C THR A 168 -6.71 -4.59 -5.51
N ARG A 169 -7.16 -3.35 -5.29
CA ARG A 169 -8.56 -2.97 -5.44
C ARG A 169 -9.11 -3.28 -6.84
N LEU A 170 -8.34 -2.96 -7.89
CA LEU A 170 -8.72 -3.26 -9.28
C LEU A 170 -8.82 -4.77 -9.52
N GLN A 171 -7.90 -5.55 -8.96
CA GLN A 171 -7.90 -7.01 -9.06
C GLN A 171 -9.13 -7.61 -8.35
N CYS A 172 -9.46 -7.15 -7.12
CA CYS A 172 -10.66 -7.59 -6.42
C CYS A 172 -11.94 -7.26 -7.21
N LEU A 173 -12.03 -6.05 -7.78
CA LEU A 173 -13.17 -5.65 -8.62
C LEU A 173 -13.28 -6.48 -9.90
N GLN A 174 -12.17 -6.92 -10.48
CA GLN A 174 -12.18 -7.82 -11.64
C GLN A 174 -12.64 -9.22 -11.23
N ARG A 175 -12.14 -9.73 -10.10
CA ARG A 175 -12.55 -11.04 -9.58
C ARG A 175 -14.05 -11.09 -9.28
N ILE A 176 -14.59 -10.06 -8.61
CA ILE A 176 -16.02 -9.95 -8.32
C ILE A 176 -16.83 -10.02 -9.62
N ARG A 177 -16.46 -9.22 -10.64
CA ARG A 177 -17.13 -9.25 -11.94
C ARG A 177 -17.11 -10.61 -12.63
N LEU A 178 -16.01 -11.35 -12.55
CA LEU A 178 -15.90 -12.69 -13.14
C LEU A 178 -16.80 -13.70 -12.41
N LEU A 179 -16.81 -13.65 -11.07
CA LEU A 179 -17.66 -14.50 -10.25
C LEU A 179 -19.15 -14.18 -10.43
N GLU A 180 -19.51 -12.91 -10.56
CA GLU A 180 -20.88 -12.48 -10.88
C GLU A 180 -21.32 -13.03 -12.24
N ALA A 181 -20.49 -12.90 -13.28
CA ALA A 181 -20.79 -13.43 -14.60
C ALA A 181 -20.90 -14.97 -14.63
N GLU A 182 -20.06 -15.68 -13.88
CA GLU A 182 -20.15 -17.13 -13.75
C GLU A 182 -21.43 -17.56 -13.04
N LEU A 183 -21.82 -16.84 -11.98
CA LEU A 183 -23.07 -17.10 -11.26
C LEU A 183 -24.29 -16.88 -12.16
N GLU A 184 -24.30 -15.79 -12.94
CA GLU A 184 -25.35 -15.48 -13.92
C GLU A 184 -25.52 -16.61 -14.94
N GLN A 185 -24.41 -17.09 -15.53
CA GLN A 185 -24.44 -18.20 -16.48
C GLN A 185 -25.03 -19.48 -15.89
N LEU A 186 -24.66 -19.82 -14.65
CA LEU A 186 -25.23 -20.97 -13.97
C LEU A 186 -26.72 -20.77 -13.66
N THR A 187 -27.18 -19.56 -13.37
CA THR A 187 -28.62 -19.31 -13.14
C THR A 187 -29.45 -19.33 -14.42
N GLU A 188 -28.87 -19.00 -15.57
CA GLU A 188 -29.55 -19.04 -16.87
C GLU A 188 -29.67 -20.46 -17.46
N MET A 189 -28.80 -21.39 -17.05
CA MET A 189 -28.84 -22.79 -17.48
C MET A 189 -29.95 -23.63 -16.83
N ASP A 190 -30.58 -23.11 -15.77
CA ASP A 190 -31.67 -23.75 -15.02
C ASP A 190 -33.08 -23.31 -15.47
N VAL A 191 -33.19 -22.46 -16.50
CA VAL A 191 -34.46 -21.90 -17.03
C VAL A 191 -34.77 -22.46 -18.41
#